data_AF-A0A535CQY0-F1
#
_entry.id   AF-A0A535CQY0-F1
#
_cell.length_a   1.000
_cell.length_b   1.000
_cell.length_c   1.000
_cell.angle_alpha   90.00
_cell.angle_beta   90.00
_cell.angle_gamma   90.00
#
_symmetry.space_group_name_H-M   'P 1'
#
loop_
_entity.id
_entity.type
_entity.pdbx_description
1 polymer ?
#
loop_
_entity_poly.entity_id
_entity_poly.type
_entity_poly.pdbx_seq_one_letter_code
_entity_poly.pdbx_strand_id
1 'polypeptide(L)'
;MFLQRDLRAMVVFPARLERRPASDSQAIAGVTGAGVAGPARSEGRWKTRCATALLVCAGVVAGTLLAEGGVRLYATLDSSIAQRMGGLDPLAVKIVPNGDFSYRQRPYARFHYFNGTVATANALGYRGSIVAIAKPPGTFRIVLLGESTTHGYGVNDDQTIDAEMRRLLAVEYPGLSIEVVNLAFDGYDSYAERERLRSDGLRFEPDLVVVNTGINDVRNAPFDSLQDHDARTLLYSGMLWALRATARSGHPPLWVRA
;
A
#
# COMPACT_ATOMS: atom_id res chain seq x y z
N MET A 1 -49.75 -4.53 -4.82
CA MET A 1 -50.11 -4.67 -6.25
C MET A 1 -48.81 -4.82 -7.04
N PHE A 2 -48.54 -6.04 -7.51
CA PHE A 2 -47.74 -6.48 -8.68
C PHE A 2 -46.60 -5.56 -9.20
N LEU A 3 -45.40 -6.03 -9.57
CA LEU A 3 -44.77 -7.36 -9.62
C LEU A 3 -43.31 -7.12 -10.05
N GLN A 4 -42.38 -7.94 -9.54
CA GLN A 4 -41.08 -8.18 -10.18
C GLN A 4 -41.29 -8.51 -11.67
N ARG A 5 -40.40 -8.05 -12.55
CA ARG A 5 -40.26 -8.63 -13.89
C ARG A 5 -38.83 -9.08 -14.15
N ASP A 6 -38.75 -10.40 -14.26
CA ASP A 6 -37.62 -11.24 -14.56
C ASP A 6 -36.96 -10.97 -15.91
N LEU A 7 -35.65 -11.19 -15.91
CA LEU A 7 -34.82 -11.59 -17.04
C LEU A 7 -35.45 -12.75 -17.82
N ARG A 8 -35.67 -12.60 -19.13
CA ARG A 8 -35.54 -13.69 -20.12
C ARG A 8 -35.05 -13.16 -21.46
N ALA A 9 -33.75 -13.31 -21.72
CA ALA A 9 -33.21 -13.24 -23.07
C ALA A 9 -33.63 -14.50 -23.85
N MET A 10 -34.22 -14.27 -25.01
CA MET A 10 -34.80 -15.27 -25.89
C MET A 10 -33.69 -15.86 -26.77
N VAL A 11 -33.28 -17.11 -26.50
CA VAL A 11 -32.42 -17.88 -27.39
C VAL A 11 -33.31 -18.81 -28.21
N VAL A 12 -33.38 -18.54 -29.51
CA VAL A 12 -34.10 -19.34 -30.50
C VAL A 12 -33.23 -20.55 -30.87
N PHE A 13 -33.72 -21.76 -30.58
CA PHE A 13 -33.14 -23.01 -31.07
C PHE A 13 -33.77 -23.38 -32.43
N PRO A 14 -32.99 -23.76 -33.46
CA PRO A 14 -33.56 -24.29 -34.69
C PRO A 14 -33.99 -25.75 -34.54
N ALA A 15 -34.93 -26.12 -35.40
CA ALA A 15 -35.78 -27.30 -35.40
C ALA A 15 -35.07 -28.66 -35.22
N ARG A 16 -35.81 -29.54 -34.54
CA ARG A 16 -35.56 -30.95 -34.27
C ARG A 16 -35.55 -31.74 -35.60
N LEU A 17 -34.38 -32.26 -35.99
CA LEU A 17 -34.25 -33.22 -37.10
C LEU A 17 -34.75 -34.60 -36.66
N GLU A 18 -35.79 -35.08 -37.33
CA GLU A 18 -36.38 -36.41 -37.16
C GLU A 18 -35.37 -37.51 -37.53
N ARG A 19 -35.22 -38.51 -36.66
CA ARG A 19 -34.47 -39.73 -36.95
C ARG A 19 -35.33 -40.63 -37.85
N ARG A 20 -34.89 -40.89 -39.08
CA ARG A 20 -35.40 -42.01 -39.89
C ARG A 20 -34.74 -43.33 -39.44
N PRO A 21 -35.46 -44.47 -39.41
CA PRO A 21 -34.88 -45.76 -39.09
C PRO A 21 -34.00 -46.28 -40.23
N ALA A 22 -32.93 -46.99 -39.86
CA ALA A 22 -32.07 -47.71 -40.78
C ALA A 22 -32.77 -49.00 -41.25
N SER A 23 -33.04 -49.10 -42.54
CA SER A 23 -33.24 -50.39 -43.22
C SER A 23 -32.94 -50.25 -44.71
N ASP A 24 -32.10 -51.16 -45.18
CA ASP A 24 -31.95 -51.66 -46.54
C ASP A 24 -31.34 -50.73 -47.60
N SER A 25 -30.01 -50.78 -47.68
CA SER A 25 -29.30 -50.59 -48.94
C SER A 25 -28.35 -51.78 -49.15
N GLN A 26 -28.65 -52.53 -50.21
CA GLN A 26 -27.94 -53.71 -50.65
C GLN A 26 -26.44 -53.43 -50.92
N ALA A 27 -25.61 -54.40 -50.58
CA ALA A 27 -24.20 -54.42 -50.91
C ALA A 27 -24.01 -54.44 -52.43
N ILE A 28 -23.42 -53.37 -52.98
CA ILE A 28 -22.77 -53.41 -54.28
C ILE A 28 -21.29 -53.62 -54.01
N ALA A 29 -20.82 -54.80 -54.35
CA ALA A 29 -19.42 -55.16 -54.33
C ALA A 29 -18.63 -54.31 -55.34
N GLY A 30 -17.47 -53.81 -54.91
CA GLY A 30 -16.38 -53.45 -55.82
C GLY A 30 -16.23 -51.97 -56.17
N VAL A 31 -15.76 -51.17 -55.21
CA VAL A 31 -14.68 -50.17 -55.43
C VAL A 31 -13.93 -50.02 -54.10
N THR A 32 -12.66 -50.43 -54.05
CA THR A 32 -11.78 -50.15 -52.93
C THR A 32 -11.58 -48.64 -52.82
N GLY A 33 -12.23 -48.01 -51.84
CA GLY A 33 -11.96 -46.62 -51.49
C GLY A 33 -10.51 -46.49 -51.06
N ALA A 34 -9.70 -45.81 -51.87
CA ALA A 34 -8.39 -45.34 -51.45
C ALA A 34 -8.60 -44.50 -50.19
N GLY A 35 -8.08 -44.97 -49.06
CA GLY A 35 -8.11 -44.25 -47.80
C GLY A 35 -7.38 -42.93 -47.97
N VAL A 36 -8.12 -41.84 -48.15
CA VAL A 36 -7.57 -40.50 -47.95
C VAL A 36 -7.43 -40.36 -46.44
N ALA A 37 -6.24 -40.69 -45.93
CA ALA A 37 -5.84 -40.34 -44.59
C ALA A 37 -5.95 -38.81 -44.45
N GLY A 38 -6.95 -38.33 -43.71
CA GLY A 38 -6.94 -36.94 -43.25
C GLY A 38 -5.63 -36.67 -42.52
N PRO A 39 -5.03 -35.47 -42.64
CA PRO A 39 -3.71 -35.23 -42.07
C PRO A 39 -3.73 -35.58 -40.59
N ALA A 40 -2.89 -36.55 -40.22
CA ALA A 40 -2.74 -36.98 -38.85
C ALA A 40 -2.53 -35.73 -38.00
N ARG A 41 -3.48 -35.40 -37.12
CA ARG A 41 -3.28 -34.37 -36.10
C ARG A 41 -2.11 -34.88 -35.26
N SER A 42 -0.93 -34.34 -35.53
CA SER A 42 0.31 -34.78 -34.92
C SER A 42 0.24 -34.50 -33.41
N GLU A 43 -0.15 -35.50 -32.63
CA GLU A 43 -0.27 -35.40 -31.18
C GLU A 43 1.05 -34.99 -30.51
N GLY A 44 2.19 -35.14 -31.20
CA GLY A 44 3.49 -34.64 -30.74
C GLY A 44 3.69 -33.13 -30.90
N ARG A 45 3.22 -32.51 -32.00
CA ARG A 45 3.55 -31.10 -32.31
C ARG A 45 2.87 -30.12 -31.35
N TRP A 46 1.69 -30.44 -30.80
CA TRP A 46 1.04 -29.56 -29.82
C TRP A 46 1.74 -29.64 -28.46
N LYS A 47 2.17 -30.84 -28.02
CA LYS A 47 2.95 -31.03 -26.78
C LYS A 47 4.27 -30.28 -26.84
N THR A 48 4.99 -30.38 -27.96
CA THR A 48 6.23 -29.62 -28.18
C THR A 48 5.97 -28.12 -28.17
N ARG A 49 4.92 -27.63 -28.84
CA ARG A 49 4.55 -26.20 -28.82
C ARG A 49 4.21 -25.70 -27.41
N CYS A 50 3.47 -26.47 -26.63
CA CYS A 50 3.17 -26.13 -25.23
C CYS A 50 4.43 -26.13 -24.36
N ALA A 51 5.31 -27.11 -24.50
CA ALA A 51 6.57 -27.16 -23.76
C ALA A 51 7.49 -25.98 -24.11
N THR A 52 7.60 -25.63 -25.40
CA THR A 52 8.34 -24.45 -25.86
C THR A 52 7.73 -23.16 -25.29
N ALA A 53 6.40 -23.01 -25.33
CA ALA A 53 5.74 -21.84 -24.76
C ALA A 53 6.00 -21.73 -23.24
N LEU A 54 5.92 -22.84 -22.50
CA LEU A 54 6.23 -22.87 -21.07
C LEU A 54 7.69 -22.48 -20.79
N LEU A 55 8.65 -22.98 -21.58
CA LEU A 55 10.06 -22.63 -21.43
C LEU A 55 10.32 -21.14 -21.73
N VAL A 56 9.67 -20.59 -22.77
CA VAL A 56 9.74 -19.16 -23.08
C VAL A 56 9.15 -18.34 -21.94
N CYS A 57 7.95 -18.70 -21.45
CA CYS A 57 7.33 -18.02 -20.31
C CYS A 57 8.21 -18.10 -19.06
N ALA A 58 8.77 -19.27 -18.74
CA ALA A 58 9.67 -19.45 -17.61
C ALA A 58 10.95 -18.61 -17.76
N GLY A 59 11.52 -18.54 -18.97
CA GLY A 59 12.68 -17.70 -19.28
C GLY A 59 12.38 -16.21 -19.13
N VAL A 60 11.22 -15.75 -19.61
CA VAL A 60 10.79 -14.36 -19.42
C VAL A 60 10.61 -14.04 -17.94
N VAL A 61 9.91 -14.92 -17.19
CA VAL A 61 9.73 -14.74 -15.74
C VAL A 61 11.08 -14.69 -15.03
N ALA A 62 11.97 -15.67 -15.25
CA ALA A 62 13.29 -15.70 -14.65
C ALA A 62 14.13 -14.46 -15.02
N GLY A 63 14.10 -14.05 -16.28
CA GLY A 63 14.79 -12.84 -16.75
C GLY A 63 14.27 -11.57 -16.08
N THR A 64 12.96 -11.41 -15.96
CA THR A 64 12.36 -10.26 -15.26
C THR A 64 12.70 -10.24 -13.76
N LEU A 65 12.69 -11.39 -13.09
CA LEU A 65 13.07 -11.49 -11.67
C LEU A 65 14.55 -11.16 -11.46
N LEU A 66 15.44 -11.62 -12.34
CA LEU A 66 16.86 -11.29 -12.29
C LEU A 66 17.11 -9.80 -12.55
N ALA A 67 16.41 -9.21 -13.52
CA ALA A 67 16.51 -7.79 -13.81
C ALA A 67 16.04 -6.94 -12.62
N GLU A 68 14.86 -7.24 -12.05
CA GLU A 68 14.32 -6.59 -10.85
C GLU A 68 15.28 -6.73 -9.66
N GLY A 69 15.77 -7.95 -9.40
CA GLY A 69 16.74 -8.21 -8.33
C GLY A 69 18.05 -7.45 -8.51
N GLY A 70 18.55 -7.37 -9.74
CA GLY A 70 19.75 -6.61 -10.09
C GLY A 70 19.57 -5.10 -9.90
N VAL A 71 18.43 -4.55 -10.33
CA VAL A 71 18.09 -3.13 -10.13
C VAL A 71 17.98 -2.82 -8.63
N ARG A 72 17.34 -3.69 -7.85
CA ARG A 72 17.22 -3.53 -6.38
C ARG A 72 18.57 -3.59 -5.69
N LEU A 73 19.42 -4.54 -6.06
CA LEU A 73 20.79 -4.63 -5.55
C LEU A 73 21.61 -3.39 -5.91
N TYR A 74 21.46 -2.86 -7.12
CA TYR A 74 22.13 -1.63 -7.50
C TYR A 74 21.62 -0.41 -6.72
N ALA A 75 20.30 -0.34 -6.47
CA ALA A 75 19.69 0.71 -5.66
C ALA A 75 20.17 0.71 -4.19
N THR A 76 20.70 -0.40 -3.65
CA THR A 76 21.32 -0.38 -2.32
C THR A 76 22.70 0.26 -2.32
N LEU A 77 23.34 0.35 -3.49
CA LEU A 77 24.66 0.95 -3.68
C LEU A 77 24.58 2.41 -4.13
N ASP A 78 23.50 2.80 -4.82
CA ASP A 78 23.30 4.14 -5.38
C ASP A 78 21.98 4.78 -4.89
N SER A 79 22.12 5.85 -4.09
CA SER A 79 20.98 6.57 -3.50
C SER A 79 20.16 7.38 -4.50
N SER A 80 20.71 7.73 -5.66
CA SER A 80 20.00 8.47 -6.71
C SER A 80 19.03 7.56 -7.47
N ILE A 81 19.43 6.31 -7.74
CA ILE A 81 18.56 5.30 -8.33
C ILE A 81 17.48 4.91 -7.33
N ALA A 82 17.83 4.71 -6.05
CA ALA A 82 16.85 4.45 -5.00
C ALA A 82 15.79 5.56 -4.89
N GLN A 83 16.20 6.83 -4.98
CA GLN A 83 15.26 7.95 -5.00
C GLN A 83 14.35 7.96 -6.23
N ARG A 84 14.89 7.68 -7.43
CA ARG A 84 14.10 7.59 -8.67
C ARG A 84 13.10 6.44 -8.65
N MET A 85 13.48 5.32 -8.06
CA MET A 85 12.59 4.17 -7.84
C MET A 85 11.54 4.44 -6.74
N GLY A 86 11.82 5.36 -5.82
CA GLY A 86 11.04 5.58 -4.60
C GLY A 86 9.56 5.93 -4.81
N GLY A 87 9.22 6.54 -5.96
CA GLY A 87 7.84 6.90 -6.30
C GLY A 87 6.97 5.74 -6.81
N LEU A 88 7.59 4.63 -7.23
CA LEU A 88 6.91 3.47 -7.83
C LEU A 88 7.21 2.16 -7.10
N ASP A 89 8.24 2.12 -6.25
CA ASP A 89 8.62 0.93 -5.51
C ASP A 89 7.81 0.79 -4.20
N PRO A 90 6.94 -0.24 -4.08
CA PRO A 90 6.22 -0.53 -2.83
C PRO A 90 7.11 -0.76 -1.61
N LEU A 91 8.38 -1.15 -1.80
CA LEU A 91 9.35 -1.28 -0.71
C LEU A 91 9.95 0.07 -0.28
N ALA A 92 9.86 1.09 -1.12
CA ALA A 92 10.33 2.43 -0.82
C ALA A 92 9.25 3.35 -0.24
N VAL A 93 7.98 2.92 -0.25
CA VAL A 93 6.87 3.67 0.37
C VAL A 93 7.01 3.61 1.89
N LYS A 94 7.29 4.77 2.49
CA LYS A 94 7.53 4.96 3.93
C LYS A 94 6.31 5.45 4.71
N ILE A 95 5.18 5.62 4.03
CA ILE A 95 3.92 6.12 4.59
C ILE A 95 2.76 5.17 4.29
N VAL A 96 1.71 5.25 5.08
CA VAL A 96 0.43 4.56 4.81
C VAL A 96 -0.72 5.56 4.94
N PRO A 97 -1.83 5.38 4.21
CA PRO A 97 -3.00 6.24 4.35
C PRO A 97 -3.57 6.15 5.78
N ASN A 98 -4.08 7.26 6.28
CA ASN A 98 -4.80 7.35 7.55
C ASN A 98 -6.09 8.13 7.31
N GLY A 99 -7.20 7.41 7.15
CA GLY A 99 -8.44 8.02 6.64
C GLY A 99 -8.32 8.54 5.20
N ASP A 100 -9.33 9.31 4.78
CA ASP A 100 -9.47 9.74 3.38
C ASP A 100 -8.55 10.88 2.97
N PHE A 101 -8.09 11.68 3.94
CA PHE A 101 -7.30 12.90 3.69
C PHE A 101 -5.99 12.97 4.46
N SER A 102 -5.72 12.03 5.38
CA SER A 102 -4.47 11.98 6.14
C SER A 102 -3.61 10.76 5.77
N TYR A 103 -2.42 10.70 6.37
CA TYR A 103 -1.42 9.67 6.21
C TYR A 103 -0.65 9.53 7.51
N ARG A 104 0.15 8.47 7.65
CA ARG A 104 1.04 8.26 8.79
C ARG A 104 2.29 7.52 8.35
N GLN A 105 3.27 7.44 9.24
CA GLN A 105 4.46 6.64 8.99
C GLN A 105 4.11 5.15 8.87
N ARG A 106 4.74 4.47 7.93
CA ARG A 106 4.72 3.01 7.87
C ARG A 106 5.53 2.46 9.06
N PRO A 107 5.06 1.40 9.74
CA PRO A 107 5.86 0.73 10.77
C PRO A 107 7.27 0.41 10.29
N TYR A 108 8.26 0.67 11.15
CA TYR A 108 9.69 0.43 10.89
C TYR A 108 10.29 1.27 9.73
N ALA A 109 9.58 2.27 9.23
CA ALA A 109 10.11 3.16 8.20
C ALA A 109 11.28 4.00 8.72
N ARG A 110 12.28 4.22 7.86
CA ARG A 110 13.44 5.08 8.12
C ARG A 110 13.47 6.25 7.15
N PHE A 111 13.46 7.47 7.67
CA PHE A 111 13.51 8.71 6.91
C PHE A 111 14.91 9.30 7.04
N HIS A 112 15.62 9.42 5.91
CA HIS A 112 16.93 10.06 5.87
C HIS A 112 16.73 11.52 5.46
N TYR A 113 17.14 12.44 6.32
CA TYR A 113 17.04 13.86 6.06
C TYR A 113 18.30 14.39 5.36
N PHE A 114 18.18 15.51 4.66
CA PHE A 114 19.28 16.11 3.89
C PHE A 114 20.51 16.48 4.72
N ASN A 115 20.33 16.71 6.02
CA ASN A 115 21.40 17.02 6.95
C ASN A 115 22.10 15.77 7.53
N GLY A 116 21.80 14.57 7.01
CA GLY A 116 22.42 13.31 7.43
C GLY A 116 21.77 12.65 8.65
N THR A 117 20.79 13.28 9.29
CA THR A 117 20.05 12.68 10.40
C THR A 117 19.03 11.66 9.91
N VAL A 118 18.62 10.76 10.82
CA VAL A 118 17.67 9.68 10.51
C VAL A 118 16.54 9.69 11.53
N ALA A 119 15.31 9.69 11.04
CA ALA A 119 14.11 9.43 11.85
C ALA A 119 13.60 8.01 11.62
N THR A 120 13.24 7.33 12.71
CA THR A 120 12.72 5.96 12.67
C THR A 120 11.30 5.90 13.22
N ALA A 121 10.39 5.29 12.46
CA ALA A 121 9.06 4.93 12.94
C ALA A 121 9.12 3.57 13.65
N ASN A 122 8.51 3.49 14.83
CA ASN A 122 8.40 2.25 15.59
C ASN A 122 7.32 1.31 14.98
N ALA A 123 7.05 0.19 15.67
CA ALA A 123 6.10 -0.83 15.23
C ALA A 123 4.66 -0.31 15.09
N LEU A 124 4.31 0.78 15.77
CA LEU A 124 2.98 1.40 15.73
C LEU A 124 2.91 2.57 14.72
N GLY A 125 4.01 2.83 13.99
CA GLY A 125 4.04 3.85 12.95
C GLY A 125 4.07 5.27 13.51
N TYR A 126 4.83 5.50 14.59
CA TYR A 126 5.18 6.83 15.10
C TYR A 126 6.62 6.85 15.62
N ARG A 127 7.18 8.01 15.91
CA ARG A 127 8.57 8.16 16.35
C ARG A 127 8.74 7.95 17.86
N GLY A 128 9.85 7.32 18.26
CA GLY A 128 10.19 7.13 19.68
C GLY A 128 9.71 5.79 20.27
N SER A 129 9.74 5.71 21.60
CA SER A 129 9.48 4.47 22.33
C SER A 129 8.04 3.96 22.16
N ILE A 130 7.91 2.64 22.06
CA ILE A 130 6.58 1.98 22.00
C ILE A 130 5.99 2.00 23.41
N VAL A 131 4.73 2.42 23.51
CA VAL A 131 3.93 2.30 24.73
C VAL A 131 2.82 1.26 24.54
N ALA A 132 2.33 0.69 25.63
CA ALA A 132 1.18 -0.18 25.59
C ALA A 132 -0.09 0.62 25.20
N ILE A 133 -0.91 0.07 24.30
CA ILE A 133 -2.17 0.72 23.89
C ILE A 133 -3.06 0.95 25.13
N ALA A 134 -3.40 -0.13 25.85
CA ALA A 134 -4.06 -0.02 27.14
C ALA A 134 -3.12 0.64 28.14
N LYS A 135 -3.56 1.73 28.77
CA LYS A 135 -2.73 2.50 29.69
C LYS A 135 -2.49 1.71 30.99
N PRO A 136 -1.22 1.49 31.42
CA PRO A 136 -0.95 0.85 32.69
C PRO A 136 -1.51 1.67 33.87
N PRO A 137 -1.98 1.01 34.96
CA PRO A 137 -2.40 1.72 36.16
C PRO A 137 -1.29 2.60 36.74
N GLY A 138 -1.62 3.82 37.14
CA GLY A 138 -0.65 4.76 37.73
C GLY A 138 0.29 5.45 36.73
N THR A 139 0.07 5.27 35.42
CA THR A 139 0.81 5.98 34.37
C THR A 139 0.07 7.23 33.93
N PHE A 140 0.78 8.35 33.86
CA PHE A 140 0.32 9.58 33.22
C PHE A 140 0.80 9.61 31.77
N ARG A 141 -0.10 9.78 30.80
CA ARG A 141 0.26 9.71 29.38
C ARG A 141 0.02 11.03 28.65
N ILE A 142 1.08 11.50 28.00
CA ILE A 142 1.11 12.69 27.17
C ILE A 142 1.13 12.26 25.71
N VAL A 143 0.19 12.75 24.90
CA VAL A 143 0.21 12.60 23.43
C VAL A 143 0.58 13.94 22.81
N LEU A 144 1.59 13.94 21.95
CA LEU A 144 1.98 15.10 21.15
C LEU A 144 1.37 14.99 19.75
N LEU A 145 0.69 16.05 19.34
CA LEU A 145 0.24 16.28 17.97
C LEU A 145 1.00 17.48 17.40
N GLY A 146 1.18 17.43 16.09
CA GLY A 146 1.79 18.52 15.36
C GLY A 146 2.41 18.08 14.07
N GLU A 147 3.29 18.95 13.61
CA GLU A 147 3.86 18.85 12.28
C GLU A 147 5.36 18.46 12.37
N SER A 148 6.14 18.83 11.35
CA SER A 148 7.57 18.51 11.27
C SER A 148 8.40 18.95 12.47
N THR A 149 8.04 20.08 13.09
CA THR A 149 8.78 20.60 14.26
C THR A 149 8.61 19.67 15.45
N THR A 150 7.37 19.24 15.74
CA THR A 150 7.06 18.30 16.80
C THR A 150 7.58 16.90 16.48
N HIS A 151 7.51 16.49 15.21
CA HIS A 151 8.06 15.21 14.75
C HIS A 151 9.60 15.15 14.87
N GLY A 152 10.28 16.29 14.89
CA GLY A 152 11.74 16.38 14.98
C GLY A 152 12.42 16.26 13.61
N TYR A 153 11.88 16.91 12.59
CA TYR A 153 12.50 16.95 11.26
C TYR A 153 13.92 17.48 11.35
N GLY A 154 14.88 16.70 10.83
CA GLY A 154 16.29 17.06 10.83
C GLY A 154 17.04 16.79 12.15
N VAL A 155 16.48 16.06 13.10
CA VAL A 155 17.20 15.57 14.28
C VAL A 155 17.14 14.05 14.39
N ASN A 156 18.02 13.43 15.17
CA ASN A 156 17.99 11.98 15.46
C ASN A 156 16.94 11.65 16.54
N ASP A 157 16.58 10.37 16.67
CA ASP A 157 15.44 9.92 17.50
C ASP A 157 15.58 10.31 18.99
N ASP A 158 16.81 10.39 19.50
CA ASP A 158 17.18 10.78 20.85
C ASP A 158 17.16 12.31 21.10
N GLN A 159 17.00 13.10 20.05
CA GLN A 159 17.03 14.57 20.08
C GLN A 159 15.64 15.20 19.85
N THR A 160 14.61 14.37 19.80
CA THR A 160 13.22 14.79 19.60
C THR A 160 12.65 15.46 20.84
N ILE A 161 11.59 16.26 20.65
CA ILE A 161 10.89 16.89 21.77
C ILE A 161 10.33 15.87 22.76
N ASP A 162 9.88 14.69 22.31
CA ASP A 162 9.41 13.63 23.21
C ASP A 162 10.55 12.92 23.95
N ALA A 163 11.71 12.75 23.32
CA ALA A 163 12.89 12.21 24.00
C ALA A 163 13.36 13.16 25.11
N GLU A 164 13.46 14.46 24.79
CA GLU A 164 13.86 15.46 25.78
C GLU A 164 12.82 15.63 26.88
N MET A 165 11.52 15.64 26.53
CA MET A 165 10.44 15.70 27.52
C MET A 165 10.48 14.51 28.48
N ARG A 166 10.70 13.28 27.99
CA ARG A 166 10.87 12.11 28.86
C ARG A 166 12.06 12.27 29.80
N ARG A 167 13.20 12.77 29.30
CA ARG A 167 14.41 12.98 30.12
C ARG A 167 14.17 14.00 31.23
N LEU A 168 13.55 15.14 30.90
CA LEU A 168 13.26 16.19 31.86
C LEU A 168 12.22 15.76 32.91
N LEU A 169 11.14 15.11 32.47
CA LEU A 169 10.07 14.65 33.36
C LEU A 169 10.53 13.54 34.31
N ALA A 170 11.43 12.67 33.88
CA ALA A 170 12.01 11.64 34.75
C ALA A 170 12.86 12.24 35.88
N VAL A 171 13.50 13.40 35.65
CA VAL A 171 14.29 14.12 36.67
C VAL A 171 13.37 14.90 37.61
N GLU A 172 12.38 15.60 37.07
CA GLU A 172 11.47 16.44 37.85
C GLU A 172 10.48 15.60 38.68
N TYR A 173 10.03 14.46 38.15
CA TYR A 173 9.01 13.60 38.77
C TYR A 173 9.46 12.13 38.88
N PRO A 174 10.52 11.83 39.65
CA PRO A 174 11.12 10.49 39.69
C PRO A 174 10.21 9.40 40.25
N GLY A 175 9.13 9.78 40.95
CA GLY A 175 8.13 8.86 41.49
C GLY A 175 6.91 8.62 40.59
N LEU A 176 6.81 9.30 39.44
CA LEU A 176 5.69 9.17 38.52
C LEU A 176 6.09 8.37 37.28
N SER A 177 5.22 7.44 36.87
CA SER A 177 5.32 6.81 35.56
C SER A 177 4.73 7.76 34.52
N ILE A 178 5.58 8.39 33.72
CA ILE A 178 5.13 9.31 32.65
C ILE A 178 5.57 8.77 31.29
N GLU A 179 4.60 8.64 30.40
CA GLU A 179 4.83 8.23 29.01
C GLU A 179 4.52 9.37 28.05
N VAL A 180 5.36 9.53 27.02
CA VAL A 180 5.18 10.55 25.98
C VAL A 180 5.11 9.85 24.63
N VAL A 181 4.02 10.09 23.90
CA VAL A 181 3.73 9.50 22.60
C VAL A 181 3.70 10.60 21.54
N ASN A 182 4.68 10.62 20.66
CA ASN A 182 4.77 11.62 19.60
C ASN A 182 4.10 11.13 18.33
N LEU A 183 2.88 11.60 18.05
CA LEU A 183 2.12 11.24 16.86
C LEU A 183 2.24 12.25 15.72
N ALA A 184 3.05 13.30 15.89
CA ALA A 184 3.32 14.28 14.87
C ALA A 184 4.02 13.68 13.65
N PHE A 185 3.81 14.30 12.49
CA PHE A 185 4.52 13.89 11.28
C PHE A 185 4.71 15.05 10.29
N ASP A 186 5.69 14.88 9.40
CA ASP A 186 6.10 15.90 8.45
C ASP A 186 4.96 16.24 7.46
N GLY A 187 4.65 17.53 7.33
CA GLY A 187 3.64 18.04 6.40
C GLY A 187 2.19 17.90 6.86
N TYR A 188 1.94 17.44 8.09
CA TYR A 188 0.59 17.47 8.66
C TYR A 188 0.05 18.89 8.75
N ASP A 189 -1.25 19.03 8.54
CA ASP A 189 -2.07 20.18 8.92
C ASP A 189 -3.06 19.75 10.03
N SER A 190 -3.89 20.68 10.50
CA SER A 190 -4.88 20.38 11.54
C SER A 190 -5.87 19.27 11.17
N TYR A 191 -6.19 19.08 9.88
CA TYR A 191 -7.01 17.96 9.43
C TYR A 191 -6.28 16.62 9.61
N ALA A 192 -5.02 16.55 9.23
CA ALA A 192 -4.20 15.36 9.40
C ALA A 192 -4.02 14.99 10.88
N GLU A 193 -3.78 15.99 11.73
CA GLU A 193 -3.66 15.83 13.18
C GLU A 193 -4.97 15.36 13.82
N ARG A 194 -6.11 15.90 13.41
CA ARG A 194 -7.42 15.45 13.87
C ARG A 194 -7.67 13.98 13.55
N GLU A 195 -7.38 13.56 12.32
CA GLU A 195 -7.51 12.15 11.93
C GLU A 195 -6.51 11.27 12.68
N ARG A 196 -5.30 11.76 12.95
CA ARG A 196 -4.29 11.06 13.74
C ARG A 196 -4.72 10.84 15.20
N LEU A 197 -5.28 11.87 15.83
CA LEU A 197 -5.83 11.79 17.18
C LEU A 197 -7.00 10.80 17.24
N ARG A 198 -7.92 10.90 16.26
CA ARG A 198 -9.10 10.04 16.19
C ARG A 198 -8.75 8.56 15.97
N SER A 199 -7.84 8.26 15.04
CA SER A 199 -7.54 6.89 14.66
C SER A 199 -6.60 6.18 15.64
N ASP A 200 -5.61 6.90 16.18
CA ASP A 200 -4.58 6.33 17.04
C ASP A 200 -4.50 7.00 18.42
N GLY A 201 -4.48 8.34 18.48
CA GLY A 201 -4.22 9.10 19.71
C GLY A 201 -5.15 8.77 20.89
N LEU A 202 -6.46 8.72 20.65
CA LEU A 202 -7.44 8.42 21.70
C LEU A 202 -7.33 6.98 22.25
N ARG A 203 -6.81 6.04 21.46
CA ARG A 203 -6.63 4.65 21.89
C ARG A 203 -5.53 4.48 22.92
N PHE A 204 -4.65 5.48 23.06
CA PHE A 204 -3.64 5.52 24.10
C PHE A 204 -4.19 6.06 25.44
N GLU A 205 -5.46 6.45 25.54
CA GLU A 205 -6.04 6.99 26.78
C GLU A 205 -5.22 8.15 27.38
N PRO A 206 -4.88 9.20 26.60
CA PRO A 206 -4.03 10.28 27.08
C PRO A 206 -4.68 11.05 28.23
N ASP A 207 -3.86 11.47 29.19
CA ASP A 207 -4.23 12.42 30.25
C ASP A 207 -3.98 13.87 29.82
N LEU A 208 -3.04 14.08 28.90
CA LEU A 208 -2.71 15.36 28.29
C LEU A 208 -2.48 15.20 26.78
N VAL A 209 -3.08 16.08 25.99
CA VAL A 209 -2.77 16.23 24.56
C VAL A 209 -2.14 17.60 24.36
N VAL A 210 -0.91 17.62 23.83
CA VAL A 210 -0.21 18.85 23.46
C VAL A 210 -0.26 18.99 21.94
N VAL A 211 -0.70 20.14 21.44
CA VAL A 211 -0.84 20.41 20.02
C VAL A 211 0.09 21.56 19.64
N ASN A 212 0.99 21.30 18.69
CA ASN A 212 1.87 22.31 18.12
C ASN A 212 1.72 22.31 16.59
N THR A 213 0.89 23.22 16.09
CA THR A 213 0.32 23.22 14.73
C THR A 213 0.24 24.64 14.17
N GLY A 214 0.03 24.75 12.85
CA GLY A 214 -0.54 25.95 12.22
C GLY A 214 0.22 26.47 11.01
N ILE A 215 1.50 26.13 10.84
CA ILE A 215 2.26 26.63 9.68
C ILE A 215 1.81 25.94 8.40
N ASN A 216 1.48 24.64 8.45
CA ASN A 216 1.00 23.95 7.26
C ASN A 216 -0.46 24.26 6.95
N ASP A 217 -1.30 24.58 7.94
CA ASP A 217 -2.66 25.07 7.71
C ASP A 217 -2.69 26.37 6.90
N VAL A 218 -1.78 27.30 7.21
CA VAL A 218 -1.65 28.55 6.45
C VAL A 218 -1.11 28.26 5.04
N ARG A 219 -0.11 27.40 4.92
CA ARG A 219 0.50 27.03 3.62
C ARG A 219 -0.43 26.26 2.69
N ASN A 220 -1.25 25.37 3.25
CA ASN A 220 -2.23 24.57 2.53
C ASN A 220 -3.58 25.31 2.39
N ALA A 221 -3.67 26.55 2.84
CA ALA A 221 -4.91 27.31 2.79
C ALA A 221 -5.41 27.43 1.34
N PRO A 222 -6.73 27.39 1.11
CA PRO A 222 -7.32 27.49 -0.23
C PRO A 222 -7.28 28.92 -0.80
N PHE A 223 -6.47 29.80 -0.23
CA PHE A 223 -6.32 31.18 -0.65
C PHE A 223 -5.01 31.34 -1.41
N ASP A 224 -5.09 31.51 -2.73
CA ASP A 224 -3.92 31.57 -3.63
C ASP A 224 -2.88 32.61 -3.20
N SER A 225 -3.30 33.72 -2.56
CA SER A 225 -2.40 34.76 -2.07
C SER A 225 -1.61 34.38 -0.80
N LEU A 226 -1.96 33.26 -0.16
CA LEU A 226 -1.34 32.74 1.06
C LEU A 226 -0.69 31.35 0.83
N GLN A 227 -0.82 30.78 -0.37
CA GLN A 227 -0.21 29.51 -0.72
C GLN A 227 1.31 29.64 -0.84
N ASP A 228 2.01 29.09 0.14
CA ASP A 228 3.40 28.66 0.00
C ASP A 228 3.39 27.12 0.07
N HIS A 229 3.51 26.46 -1.09
CA HIS A 229 3.36 25.01 -1.14
C HIS A 229 4.43 24.32 -0.31
N ASP A 230 4.03 23.68 0.80
CA ASP A 230 4.95 22.81 1.52
C ASP A 230 5.29 21.60 0.65
N ALA A 231 6.54 21.55 0.19
CA ALA A 231 7.03 20.47 -0.64
C ALA A 231 6.81 19.09 0.01
N ARG A 232 6.75 19.00 1.35
CA ARG A 232 6.56 17.73 2.07
C ARG A 232 5.14 17.19 1.93
N THR A 233 4.14 18.07 1.92
CA THR A 233 2.75 17.70 1.63
C THR A 233 2.62 17.28 0.18
N LEU A 234 3.26 18.00 -0.74
CA LEU A 234 3.27 17.68 -2.17
C LEU A 234 3.99 16.35 -2.49
N LEU A 235 5.09 16.06 -1.80
CA LEU A 235 5.90 14.84 -1.97
C LEU A 235 5.05 13.57 -1.86
N TYR A 236 4.03 13.58 -1.00
CA TYR A 236 3.18 12.43 -0.77
C TYR A 236 1.87 12.43 -1.57
N SER A 237 1.49 13.55 -2.19
CA SER A 237 0.18 13.71 -2.83
C SER A 237 -0.13 12.64 -3.90
N GLY A 238 0.76 12.47 -4.87
CA GLY A 238 0.60 11.47 -5.94
C GLY A 238 0.61 10.03 -5.41
N MET A 239 1.50 9.74 -4.46
CA MET A 239 1.55 8.46 -3.77
C MET A 239 0.23 8.17 -3.04
N LEU A 240 -0.25 9.12 -2.23
CA LEU A 240 -1.50 8.98 -1.47
C LEU A 240 -2.72 8.77 -2.36
N TRP A 241 -2.77 9.45 -3.50
CA TRP A 241 -3.81 9.21 -4.49
C TRP A 241 -3.81 7.76 -4.97
N ALA A 242 -2.65 7.23 -5.35
CA ALA A 242 -2.51 5.84 -5.81
C ALA A 242 -2.85 4.82 -4.71
N LEU A 243 -2.39 5.07 -3.48
CA LEU A 243 -2.69 4.26 -2.30
C LEU A 243 -4.19 4.18 -2.03
N ARG A 244 -4.89 5.32 -2.05
CA ARG A 244 -6.34 5.42 -1.80
C ARG A 244 -7.17 4.85 -2.96
N ALA A 245 -6.75 5.08 -4.20
CA ALA A 245 -7.40 4.49 -5.38
C ALA A 245 -7.39 2.96 -5.31
N THR A 246 -6.27 2.38 -4.88
CA THR A 246 -6.13 0.93 -4.69
C THR A 246 -6.99 0.44 -3.51
N ALA A 247 -6.97 1.13 -2.37
CA ALA A 247 -7.82 0.76 -1.23
C ALA A 247 -9.33 0.74 -1.58
N ARG A 248 -9.77 1.68 -2.43
CA ARG A 248 -11.18 1.76 -2.89
C ARG A 248 -11.60 0.63 -3.83
N SER A 249 -10.67 -0.04 -4.52
CA SER A 249 -11.01 -1.15 -5.41
C SER A 249 -11.24 -2.48 -4.68
N GLY A 250 -11.25 -2.48 -3.35
CA GLY A 250 -11.47 -3.68 -2.52
C GLY A 250 -10.24 -4.59 -2.41
N HIS A 251 -9.13 -4.22 -3.05
CA HIS A 251 -7.86 -4.89 -2.87
C HIS A 251 -6.98 -4.00 -1.99
N PRO A 252 -6.69 -4.37 -0.72
CA PRO A 252 -5.64 -3.69 0.01
C PRO A 252 -4.39 -3.76 -0.87
N PRO A 253 -3.70 -2.64 -1.07
CA PRO A 253 -2.52 -2.68 -1.90
C PRO A 253 -1.54 -3.73 -1.38
N LEU A 254 -0.86 -4.44 -2.29
CA LEU A 254 0.09 -5.52 -1.92
C LEU A 254 1.11 -5.06 -0.86
N TRP A 255 1.37 -3.76 -0.78
CA TRP A 255 2.35 -3.12 0.08
C TRP A 255 1.82 -2.64 1.45
N VAL A 256 0.53 -2.83 1.76
CA VAL A 256 -0.05 -2.60 3.11
C VAL A 256 -0.18 -3.92 3.90
N ARG A 257 0.05 -5.07 3.24
CA ARG A 257 0.15 -6.37 3.91
C ARG A 257 1.58 -6.58 4.40
N ALA A 258 1.86 -6.18 5.65
CA ALA A 258 3.00 -6.63 6.42
C ALA A 258 2.59 -6.69 7.90
#